data_AF-A0A7C2TLK0-F1
#
_entry.id   AF-A0A7C2TLK0-F1
#
_cell.length_a   1.000
_cell.length_b   1.000
_cell.length_c   1.000
_cell.angle_alpha   90.00
_cell.angle_beta   90.00
_cell.angle_gamma   90.00
#
_symmetry.space_group_name_H-M   'P 1'
#
loop_
_entity.id
_entity.type
_entity.pdbx_description
1 polymer ?
#
loop_
_entity_poly.entity_id
_entity_poly.type
_entity_poly.pdbx_seq_one_letter_code
_entity_poly.pdbx_strand_id
1 'polypeptide(L)'
;FPRPEGLGCWRNPEDDIPTVAPSCRSLSRPIAPGWRVGSFSQLVAAKHSGASDFSAGRDYDDGGGPDLTSPSAGPKGAPAAPSPLFAARVPLADFPAGLAAGNLIHRIFELISFTDTSGHQEIISRQTAAFGLGDRGNQVAALGQAVAAVLQTPLTGEHPFCLAEIGDDQRLNELPFIFPTGRQGEALGPARLATAFADHHDRLPPGYPVLLRTLQFADLAGFLKGFIDLVFQWRQRWYIIDYKSNLLGSSYADYNCKRLEEPMARHHYILQYHIYTVALHRYLTARLPDYDYRRHFGGVFYLFLRGMHPELGPAAGVFAHRPPAALIETLSRDIFG
;
A
#
# COMPACT_ATOMS: atom_id res chain seq x y z
N PHE A 1 -61.16 -60.30 -7.06
CA PHE A 1 -60.26 -59.85 -5.98
C PHE A 1 -60.53 -58.38 -5.69
N PRO A 2 -60.97 -58.01 -4.47
CA PRO A 2 -61.37 -56.65 -4.14
C PRO A 2 -60.15 -55.73 -3.92
N ARG A 3 -60.32 -54.42 -4.19
CA ARG A 3 -59.29 -53.39 -3.96
C ARG A 3 -59.07 -53.18 -2.46
N PRO A 4 -57.83 -52.98 -1.97
CA PRO A 4 -57.60 -52.64 -0.58
C PRO A 4 -58.06 -51.20 -0.32
N GLU A 5 -59.00 -51.06 0.61
CA GLU A 5 -59.35 -49.78 1.24
C GLU A 5 -58.21 -49.35 2.17
N GLY A 6 -57.95 -48.04 2.24
CA GLY A 6 -57.15 -47.46 3.33
C GLY A 6 -55.68 -47.15 3.01
N LEU A 7 -55.39 -46.53 1.86
CA LEU A 7 -54.19 -45.68 1.77
C LEU A 7 -54.46 -44.42 2.60
N GLY A 8 -54.07 -44.46 3.88
CA GLY A 8 -54.09 -43.30 4.76
C GLY A 8 -53.33 -42.14 4.13
N CYS A 9 -53.93 -40.95 4.17
CA CYS A 9 -53.37 -39.73 3.64
C CYS A 9 -51.96 -39.51 4.22
N TRP A 10 -50.99 -39.20 3.36
CA TRP A 10 -49.64 -38.80 3.78
C TRP A 10 -49.74 -37.65 4.79
N ARG A 11 -49.22 -37.84 6.01
CA ARG A 11 -49.13 -36.78 7.03
C ARG A 11 -47.80 -36.06 6.91
N ASN A 12 -47.82 -34.75 7.00
CA ASN A 12 -46.61 -33.92 7.01
C ASN A 12 -45.89 -34.14 8.36
N PRO A 13 -44.61 -34.57 8.38
CA PRO A 13 -43.85 -34.77 9.62
C PRO A 13 -43.71 -33.53 10.51
N GLU A 14 -44.06 -32.34 10.00
CA GLU A 14 -44.10 -31.08 10.74
C GLU A 14 -45.22 -31.03 11.79
N ASP A 15 -46.26 -31.86 11.67
CA ASP A 15 -47.40 -31.88 12.60
C ASP A 15 -47.06 -32.50 13.98
N ASP A 16 -45.91 -33.16 14.11
CA ASP A 16 -45.43 -33.84 15.35
C ASP A 16 -44.18 -33.18 15.96
N ILE A 17 -43.75 -32.01 15.49
CA ILE A 17 -42.60 -31.30 16.08
C ILE A 17 -43.08 -30.53 17.32
N PRO A 18 -42.69 -30.93 18.55
CA PRO A 18 -43.04 -30.16 19.73
C PRO A 18 -42.52 -28.74 19.60
N THR A 19 -43.42 -27.76 19.80
CA THR A 19 -43.14 -26.33 19.74
C THR A 19 -42.32 -25.92 20.96
N VAL A 20 -41.05 -26.34 21.02
CA VAL A 20 -40.11 -25.86 22.02
C VAL A 20 -39.69 -24.47 21.59
N ALA A 21 -40.05 -23.44 22.36
CA ALA A 21 -39.55 -22.10 22.14
C ALA A 21 -38.01 -22.14 22.11
N PRO A 22 -37.36 -21.61 21.06
CA PRO A 22 -35.91 -21.65 20.96
C PRO A 22 -35.32 -20.90 22.16
N SER A 23 -34.58 -21.60 23.01
CA SER A 23 -33.82 -20.97 24.08
C SER A 23 -32.45 -20.57 23.53
N CYS A 24 -32.12 -19.29 23.67
CA CYS A 24 -30.80 -18.79 23.30
C CYS A 24 -29.80 -19.26 24.37
N ARG A 25 -28.80 -20.07 23.99
CA ARG A 25 -27.71 -20.41 24.89
C ARG A 25 -26.86 -19.15 25.10
N SER A 26 -26.77 -18.70 26.34
CA SER A 26 -25.88 -17.62 26.73
C SER A 26 -24.45 -18.15 26.77
N LEU A 27 -23.56 -17.52 26.02
CA LEU A 27 -22.14 -17.86 26.06
C LEU A 27 -21.56 -17.37 27.39
N SER A 28 -21.37 -18.28 28.34
CA SER A 28 -20.85 -17.99 29.67
C SER A 28 -19.32 -17.97 29.74
N ARG A 29 -18.63 -18.46 28.70
CA ARG A 29 -17.16 -18.36 28.61
C ARG A 29 -16.77 -17.01 27.98
N PRO A 30 -15.76 -16.30 28.51
CA PRO A 30 -15.13 -15.24 27.75
C PRO A 30 -14.54 -15.84 26.46
N ILE A 31 -14.88 -15.28 25.31
CA ILE A 31 -14.15 -15.57 24.07
C ILE A 31 -12.80 -14.91 24.25
N ALA A 32 -11.76 -15.72 24.50
CA ALA A 32 -10.39 -15.23 24.48
C ALA A 32 -10.18 -14.51 23.14
N PRO A 33 -9.55 -13.32 23.11
CA PRO A 33 -9.22 -12.67 21.85
C PRO A 33 -8.40 -13.66 21.03
N GLY A 34 -9.01 -14.22 20.00
CA GLY A 34 -8.40 -15.23 19.17
C GLY A 34 -7.21 -14.66 18.41
N TRP A 35 -6.36 -15.54 17.89
CA TRP A 35 -5.36 -15.13 16.93
C TRP A 35 -6.05 -14.52 15.69
N ARG A 36 -5.50 -13.43 15.15
CA ARG A 36 -6.08 -12.69 14.01
C ARG A 36 -5.06 -12.48 12.91
N VAL A 37 -5.53 -12.34 11.67
CA VAL A 37 -4.72 -11.90 10.53
C VAL A 37 -5.06 -10.45 10.22
N GLY A 38 -4.08 -9.56 10.38
CA GLY A 38 -4.19 -8.13 10.09
C GLY A 38 -3.60 -7.73 8.74
N SER A 39 -3.85 -6.50 8.29
CA SER A 39 -3.13 -5.83 7.20
C SER A 39 -2.69 -4.42 7.59
N PHE A 40 -1.82 -3.76 6.80
CA PHE A 40 -1.36 -2.41 7.12
C PHE A 40 -2.53 -1.41 7.14
N SER A 41 -3.44 -1.46 6.16
CA SER A 41 -4.65 -0.60 6.18
C SER A 41 -5.46 -0.73 7.47
N GLN A 42 -5.49 -1.93 8.09
CA GLN A 42 -6.16 -2.14 9.38
C GLN A 42 -5.38 -1.59 10.58
N LEU A 43 -4.05 -1.52 10.49
CA LEU A 43 -3.23 -0.89 11.53
C LEU A 43 -3.46 0.64 11.57
N VAL A 44 -3.71 1.24 10.40
CA VAL A 44 -3.87 2.70 10.27
C VAL A 44 -5.32 3.16 10.31
N ALA A 45 -6.29 2.28 10.05
CA ALA A 45 -7.71 2.60 10.15
C ALA A 45 -8.11 2.99 11.59
N ALA A 46 -8.81 4.11 11.74
CA ALA A 46 -9.46 4.46 13.01
C ALA A 46 -10.56 3.44 13.35
N LYS A 47 -10.84 3.26 14.65
CA LYS A 47 -11.76 2.24 15.22
C LYS A 47 -13.21 2.20 14.67
N HIS A 48 -13.56 3.00 13.66
CA HIS A 48 -14.91 3.14 13.12
C HIS A 48 -15.12 2.65 11.68
N SER A 49 -14.10 2.11 11.01
CA SER A 49 -14.29 1.46 9.71
C SER A 49 -14.76 0.01 9.93
N GLY A 50 -16.08 -0.19 9.96
CA GLY A 50 -16.68 -1.52 10.06
C GLY A 50 -16.15 -2.44 8.96
N ALA A 51 -15.63 -3.61 9.37
CA ALA A 51 -15.37 -4.82 8.59
C ALA A 51 -15.33 -4.64 7.05
N SER A 52 -14.32 -3.96 6.52
CA SER A 52 -13.98 -4.03 5.10
C SER A 52 -13.20 -5.33 4.86
N ASP A 53 -13.88 -6.27 4.21
CA ASP A 53 -13.40 -7.51 3.58
C ASP A 53 -12.05 -8.08 4.07
N PHE A 54 -12.13 -9.11 4.93
CA PHE A 54 -11.01 -9.89 5.46
C PHE A 54 -10.10 -10.53 4.39
N SER A 55 -10.57 -10.58 3.14
CA SER A 55 -9.95 -11.30 2.04
C SER A 55 -8.79 -10.54 1.38
N ALA A 56 -8.96 -9.25 1.06
CA ALA A 56 -8.11 -8.63 0.03
C ALA A 56 -6.66 -8.36 0.49
N GLY A 57 -6.42 -7.96 1.75
CA GLY A 57 -5.06 -7.68 2.27
C GLY A 57 -4.24 -6.65 1.47
N ARG A 58 -4.87 -5.96 0.51
CA ARG A 58 -4.26 -4.98 -0.38
C ARG A 58 -4.40 -3.60 0.24
N ASP A 59 -3.28 -2.90 0.35
CA ASP A 59 -3.19 -1.59 0.99
C ASP A 59 -3.35 -0.49 -0.08
N TYR A 60 -4.56 -0.39 -0.63
CA TYR A 60 -4.85 0.68 -1.58
C TYR A 60 -5.18 1.99 -0.86
N ASP A 61 -4.92 3.11 -1.54
CA ASP A 61 -5.20 4.46 -1.05
C ASP A 61 -6.67 4.57 -0.59
N ASP A 62 -6.89 4.54 0.73
CA ASP A 62 -8.17 4.89 1.34
C ASP A 62 -8.37 6.39 1.08
N GLY A 63 -9.33 6.69 0.22
CA GLY A 63 -9.60 8.03 -0.29
C GLY A 63 -10.15 8.93 0.80
N GLY A 64 -9.28 9.45 1.66
CA GLY A 64 -9.50 10.76 2.26
C GLY A 64 -9.76 11.74 1.11
N GLY A 65 -10.79 12.59 1.25
CA GLY A 65 -11.21 13.56 0.23
C GLY A 65 -10.06 14.47 -0.26
N PRO A 66 -10.33 15.36 -1.23
CA PRO A 66 -9.28 16.17 -1.84
C PRO A 66 -8.42 16.84 -0.77
N ASP A 67 -7.10 16.61 -0.82
CA ASP A 67 -6.11 16.95 0.21
C ASP A 67 -5.80 18.47 0.19
N LEU A 68 -6.85 19.29 0.12
CA LEU A 68 -6.81 20.71 -0.23
C LEU A 68 -6.70 21.65 0.98
N THR A 69 -6.43 21.13 2.18
CA THR A 69 -6.32 21.99 3.37
C THR A 69 -4.86 22.23 3.76
N SER A 70 -4.25 23.29 3.21
CA SER A 70 -3.28 24.06 3.98
C SER A 70 -2.99 25.46 3.41
N PRO A 71 -3.11 26.53 4.22
CA PRO A 71 -2.50 27.81 3.94
C PRO A 71 -0.99 27.77 4.28
N SER A 72 -0.16 28.23 3.36
CA SER A 72 1.31 28.26 3.47
C SER A 72 1.79 29.56 4.11
N ALA A 73 2.50 29.47 5.24
CA ALA A 73 3.48 30.47 5.67
C ALA A 73 4.86 29.79 5.73
N GLY A 74 5.74 30.12 4.77
CA GLY A 74 7.11 29.59 4.68
C GLY A 74 8.15 30.69 4.88
N PRO A 75 9.26 30.42 5.60
CA PRO A 75 10.37 31.37 5.73
C PRO A 75 11.29 31.35 4.50
N LYS A 76 11.94 32.50 4.27
CA LYS A 76 12.86 32.79 3.17
C LYS A 76 14.21 32.08 3.36
N GLY A 77 14.50 31.14 2.46
CA GLY A 77 15.85 30.71 2.10
C GLY A 77 15.80 30.34 0.62
N ALA A 78 16.53 31.06 -0.24
CA ALA A 78 16.41 30.94 -1.69
C ALA A 78 17.19 29.72 -2.22
N PRO A 79 16.53 28.70 -2.82
CA PRO A 79 17.17 27.79 -3.76
C PRO A 79 17.18 28.43 -5.16
N ALA A 80 17.95 27.85 -6.08
CA ALA A 80 17.92 28.20 -7.50
C ALA A 80 16.48 28.34 -8.02
N ALA A 81 16.24 29.29 -8.94
CA ALA A 81 14.91 29.54 -9.48
C ALA A 81 14.29 28.21 -9.96
N PRO A 82 13.11 27.80 -9.44
CA PRO A 82 12.52 26.53 -9.80
C PRO A 82 12.24 26.52 -11.30
N SER A 83 12.51 25.37 -11.94
CA SER A 83 12.18 25.15 -13.35
C SER A 83 10.74 25.62 -13.63
N PRO A 84 10.46 26.32 -14.75
CA PRO A 84 9.10 26.73 -15.11
C PRO A 84 8.11 25.57 -15.11
N LEU A 85 8.62 24.36 -15.36
CA LEU A 85 7.88 23.11 -15.35
C LEU A 85 7.24 22.79 -13.99
N PHE A 86 7.78 23.26 -12.86
CA PHE A 86 7.13 23.09 -11.56
C PHE A 86 5.76 23.78 -11.49
N ALA A 87 5.57 24.89 -12.22
CA ALA A 87 4.29 25.59 -12.29
C ALA A 87 3.32 24.95 -13.30
N ALA A 88 3.78 24.02 -14.13
CA ALA A 88 2.93 23.35 -15.10
C ALA A 88 1.90 22.44 -14.42
N ARG A 89 0.72 22.33 -15.03
CA ARG A 89 -0.37 21.48 -14.56
C ARG A 89 -0.02 20.02 -14.76
N VAL A 90 -0.31 19.18 -13.77
CA VAL A 90 -0.09 17.72 -13.90
C VAL A 90 -1.15 17.10 -14.84
N PRO A 91 -0.78 16.12 -15.70
CA PRO A 91 -1.72 15.51 -16.66
C PRO A 91 -2.95 14.89 -15.99
N LEU A 92 -2.77 14.33 -14.79
CA LEU A 92 -3.83 13.66 -14.02
C LEU A 92 -4.50 14.58 -13.00
N ALA A 93 -4.46 15.91 -13.16
CA ALA A 93 -5.11 16.83 -12.22
C ALA A 93 -6.63 16.60 -12.13
N ASP A 94 -7.26 16.34 -13.28
CA ASP A 94 -8.71 16.12 -13.41
C ASP A 94 -9.09 14.62 -13.51
N PHE A 95 -8.11 13.73 -13.31
CA PHE A 95 -8.36 12.29 -13.27
C PHE A 95 -9.02 11.93 -11.94
N PRO A 96 -10.02 11.02 -11.90
CA PRO A 96 -10.71 10.65 -10.67
C PRO A 96 -9.73 10.28 -9.55
N ALA A 97 -10.07 10.63 -8.31
CA ALA A 97 -9.34 10.24 -7.12
C ALA A 97 -10.10 9.15 -6.35
N GLY A 98 -9.40 8.50 -5.41
CA GLY A 98 -9.96 7.47 -4.54
C GLY A 98 -9.70 6.04 -5.01
N LEU A 99 -10.19 5.09 -4.22
CA LEU A 99 -9.85 3.67 -4.29
C LEU A 99 -9.98 3.06 -5.69
N ALA A 100 -11.07 3.33 -6.41
CA ALA A 100 -11.28 2.76 -7.74
C ALA A 100 -10.24 3.26 -8.77
N ALA A 101 -9.87 4.55 -8.69
CA ALA A 101 -8.86 5.13 -9.57
C ALA A 101 -7.45 4.61 -9.23
N GLY A 102 -7.14 4.48 -7.93
CA GLY A 102 -5.91 3.83 -7.47
C GLY A 102 -5.79 2.41 -8.00
N ASN A 103 -6.82 1.57 -7.77
CA ASN A 103 -6.84 0.18 -8.23
C ASN A 103 -6.63 0.04 -9.74
N LEU A 104 -7.24 0.91 -10.54
CA LEU A 104 -7.02 0.96 -11.98
C LEU A 104 -5.55 1.21 -12.32
N ILE A 105 -4.93 2.21 -11.67
CA ILE A 105 -3.55 2.58 -11.97
C ILE A 105 -2.58 1.46 -11.54
N HIS A 106 -2.74 0.89 -10.34
CA HIS A 106 -1.93 -0.26 -9.91
C HIS A 106 -2.08 -1.43 -10.89
N ARG A 107 -3.30 -1.74 -11.31
CA ARG A 107 -3.57 -2.81 -12.28
C ARG A 107 -2.88 -2.55 -13.63
N ILE A 108 -2.80 -1.30 -14.07
CA ILE A 108 -2.04 -0.96 -15.29
C ILE A 108 -0.55 -1.25 -15.09
N PHE A 109 0.07 -0.79 -14.00
CA PHE A 109 1.49 -1.05 -13.73
C PHE A 109 1.83 -2.54 -13.55
N GLU A 110 0.88 -3.34 -13.07
CA GLU A 110 1.01 -4.81 -12.99
C GLU A 110 1.05 -5.47 -14.38
N LEU A 111 0.28 -4.95 -15.34
CA LEU A 111 0.05 -5.57 -16.65
C LEU A 111 1.01 -5.10 -17.74
N ILE A 112 1.47 -3.85 -17.69
CA ILE A 112 2.35 -3.29 -18.73
C ILE A 112 3.78 -3.81 -18.57
N SER A 113 4.47 -4.05 -19.68
CA SER A 113 5.93 -4.15 -19.68
C SER A 113 6.54 -2.77 -19.45
N PHE A 114 7.66 -2.66 -18.73
CA PHE A 114 8.31 -1.37 -18.55
C PHE A 114 9.24 -1.01 -19.71
N THR A 115 9.79 -2.02 -20.39
CA THR A 115 10.74 -1.85 -21.49
C THR A 115 10.06 -1.81 -22.86
N ASP A 116 8.94 -2.50 -23.04
CA ASP A 116 8.17 -2.51 -24.30
C ASP A 116 6.86 -1.73 -24.17
N THR A 117 6.75 -0.63 -24.92
CA THR A 117 5.60 0.27 -24.90
C THR A 117 4.50 -0.09 -25.90
N SER A 118 4.72 -1.07 -26.78
CA SER A 118 3.83 -1.37 -27.91
C SER A 118 2.39 -1.70 -27.49
N GLY A 119 2.22 -2.41 -26.36
CA GLY A 119 0.90 -2.81 -25.83
C GLY A 119 0.26 -1.84 -24.83
N HIS A 120 0.93 -0.75 -24.44
CA HIS A 120 0.46 0.11 -23.34
C HIS A 120 -0.91 0.72 -23.60
N GLN A 121 -1.13 1.28 -24.79
CA GLN A 121 -2.39 1.94 -25.14
C GLN A 121 -3.59 0.98 -25.11
N GLU A 122 -3.40 -0.26 -25.58
CA GLU A 122 -4.45 -1.29 -25.54
C GLU A 122 -4.79 -1.68 -24.10
N ILE A 123 -3.76 -1.92 -23.26
CA ILE A 123 -3.94 -2.27 -21.85
C ILE A 123 -4.66 -1.14 -21.11
N ILE A 124 -4.21 0.11 -21.27
CA ILE A 124 -4.81 1.28 -20.61
C ILE A 124 -6.27 1.44 -21.05
N SER A 125 -6.56 1.33 -22.34
CA SER A 125 -7.93 1.43 -22.86
C SER A 125 -8.84 0.33 -22.32
N ARG A 126 -8.34 -0.92 -22.26
CA ARG A 126 -9.08 -2.06 -21.74
C ARG A 126 -9.36 -1.94 -20.25
N GLN A 127 -8.36 -1.55 -19.45
CA GLN A 127 -8.54 -1.42 -17.99
C GLN A 127 -9.43 -0.22 -17.66
N THR A 128 -9.25 0.93 -18.32
CA THR A 128 -10.13 2.10 -18.09
C THR A 128 -11.58 1.78 -18.42
N ALA A 129 -11.86 1.03 -19.49
CA ALA A 129 -13.20 0.54 -19.79
C ALA A 129 -13.76 -0.41 -18.71
N ALA A 130 -12.96 -1.37 -18.24
CA ALA A 130 -13.37 -2.32 -17.20
C ALA A 130 -13.71 -1.64 -15.86
N PHE A 131 -13.05 -0.53 -15.55
CA PHE A 131 -13.31 0.28 -14.35
C PHE A 131 -14.40 1.34 -14.54
N GLY A 132 -15.12 1.35 -15.67
CA GLY A 132 -16.23 2.28 -15.94
C GLY A 132 -15.79 3.69 -16.31
N LEU A 133 -14.53 3.89 -16.72
CA LEU A 133 -13.97 5.17 -17.17
C LEU A 133 -13.81 5.26 -18.69
N GLY A 134 -14.26 4.25 -19.45
CA GLY A 134 -13.99 4.08 -20.87
C GLY A 134 -14.52 5.16 -21.83
N ASP A 135 -15.50 5.98 -21.42
CA ASP A 135 -16.11 7.01 -22.29
C ASP A 135 -15.49 8.41 -22.13
N ARG A 136 -14.29 8.48 -21.55
CA ARG A 136 -13.59 9.74 -21.26
C ARG A 136 -12.26 9.80 -22.02
N GLY A 137 -12.32 9.86 -23.35
CA GLY A 137 -11.12 9.78 -24.23
C GLY A 137 -9.93 10.66 -23.80
N ASN A 138 -10.19 11.88 -23.33
CA ASN A 138 -9.14 12.77 -22.81
C ASN A 138 -8.43 12.21 -21.56
N GLN A 139 -9.13 11.48 -20.69
CA GLN A 139 -8.56 10.86 -19.50
C GLN A 139 -7.70 9.63 -19.83
N VAL A 140 -8.07 8.86 -20.85
CA VAL A 140 -7.26 7.72 -21.33
C VAL A 140 -5.93 8.22 -21.90
N ALA A 141 -5.97 9.26 -22.73
CA ALA A 141 -4.76 9.88 -23.27
C ALA A 141 -3.87 10.48 -22.17
N ALA A 142 -4.46 11.20 -21.21
CA ALA A 142 -3.73 11.76 -20.06
C ALA A 142 -3.08 10.67 -19.19
N LEU A 143 -3.77 9.53 -18.99
CA LEU A 143 -3.23 8.38 -18.29
C LEU A 143 -2.07 7.74 -19.05
N GLY A 144 -2.17 7.60 -20.37
CA GLY A 144 -1.06 7.14 -21.20
C GLY A 144 0.18 8.04 -21.10
N GLN A 145 -0.02 9.36 -21.13
CA GLN A 145 1.07 10.33 -20.94
C GLN A 145 1.70 10.22 -19.55
N ALA A 146 0.89 10.08 -18.50
CA ALA A 146 1.37 9.94 -17.13
C ALA A 146 2.15 8.63 -16.93
N VAL A 147 1.66 7.50 -17.48
CA VAL A 147 2.38 6.21 -17.42
C VAL A 147 3.74 6.33 -18.10
N ALA A 148 3.80 6.90 -19.31
CA ALA A 148 5.05 7.10 -20.01
C ALA A 148 6.02 8.00 -19.22
N ALA A 149 5.53 9.10 -18.64
CA ALA A 149 6.32 10.00 -17.81
C ALA A 149 6.88 9.28 -16.57
N VAL A 150 6.06 8.50 -15.86
CA VAL A 150 6.49 7.71 -14.70
C VAL A 150 7.60 6.74 -15.08
N LEU A 151 7.42 5.98 -16.17
CA LEU A 151 8.42 4.99 -16.60
C LEU A 151 9.77 5.62 -16.93
N GLN A 152 9.78 6.82 -17.49
CA GLN A 152 10.98 7.53 -17.90
C GLN A 152 11.58 8.44 -16.82
N THR A 153 10.91 8.63 -15.68
CA THR A 153 11.39 9.52 -14.61
C THR A 153 12.57 8.89 -13.87
N PRO A 154 13.74 9.56 -13.81
CA PRO A 154 14.84 9.12 -12.97
C PRO A 154 14.46 9.09 -11.49
N LEU A 155 14.68 7.96 -10.82
CA LEU A 155 14.31 7.77 -9.41
C LEU A 155 15.35 8.29 -8.42
N THR A 156 16.59 8.48 -8.87
CA THR A 156 17.71 8.98 -8.07
C THR A 156 18.47 10.06 -8.82
N GLY A 157 19.05 11.02 -8.09
CA GLY A 157 19.92 12.04 -8.70
C GLY A 157 21.31 11.49 -9.00
N GLU A 158 21.83 10.64 -8.13
CA GLU A 158 23.10 9.94 -8.31
C GLU A 158 22.86 8.58 -8.96
N HIS A 159 23.58 8.29 -10.04
CA HIS A 159 23.39 7.09 -10.87
C HIS A 159 21.91 6.86 -11.24
N PRO A 160 21.31 7.81 -11.98
CA PRO A 160 19.90 7.76 -12.30
C PRO A 160 19.57 6.46 -13.02
N PHE A 161 18.50 5.82 -12.58
CA PHE A 161 17.81 4.80 -13.33
C PHE A 161 16.31 5.10 -13.28
N CYS A 162 15.59 4.66 -14.30
CA CYS A 162 14.14 4.77 -14.37
C CYS A 162 13.49 3.39 -14.48
N LEU A 163 12.16 3.33 -14.38
CA LEU A 163 11.46 2.04 -14.47
C LEU A 163 11.58 1.41 -15.84
N ALA A 164 11.71 2.23 -16.90
CA ALA A 164 11.87 1.76 -18.27
C ALA A 164 13.15 0.94 -18.52
N GLU A 165 14.09 0.91 -17.56
CA GLU A 165 15.29 0.09 -17.61
C GLU A 165 15.15 -1.26 -16.90
N ILE A 166 14.02 -1.52 -16.24
CA ILE A 166 13.77 -2.73 -15.45
C ILE A 166 13.07 -3.76 -16.34
N GLY A 167 13.76 -4.86 -16.65
CA GLY A 167 13.19 -5.97 -17.40
C GLY A 167 12.10 -6.73 -16.62
N ASP A 168 11.22 -7.40 -17.35
CA ASP A 168 10.13 -8.19 -16.76
C ASP A 168 10.62 -9.37 -15.89
N ASP A 169 11.83 -9.88 -16.17
CA ASP A 169 12.51 -10.93 -15.41
C ASP A 169 13.25 -10.39 -14.15
N GLN A 170 13.40 -9.08 -14.04
CA GLN A 170 14.08 -8.41 -12.93
C GLN A 170 13.11 -7.90 -11.86
N ARG A 171 11.81 -8.16 -12.02
CA ARG A 171 10.76 -7.65 -11.13
C ARG A 171 9.76 -8.71 -10.69
N LEU A 172 9.17 -8.46 -9.54
CA LEU A 172 8.06 -9.20 -8.95
C LEU A 172 6.96 -8.18 -8.64
N ASN A 173 5.84 -8.28 -9.36
CA ASN A 173 4.65 -7.47 -9.13
C ASN A 173 3.79 -8.10 -8.03
N GLU A 174 3.15 -7.27 -7.21
CA GLU A 174 2.26 -7.67 -6.11
C GLU A 174 2.84 -8.81 -5.25
N LEU A 175 4.08 -8.69 -4.77
CA LEU A 175 4.72 -9.75 -3.96
C LEU A 175 3.95 -9.94 -2.64
N PRO A 176 3.26 -11.08 -2.41
CA PRO A 176 2.55 -11.31 -1.17
C PRO A 176 3.53 -11.60 -0.03
N PHE A 177 3.17 -11.17 1.17
CA PHE A 177 3.86 -11.58 2.39
C PHE A 177 2.89 -11.90 3.51
N ILE A 178 3.38 -12.72 4.44
CA ILE A 178 2.76 -12.97 5.72
C ILE A 178 3.86 -13.22 6.75
N PHE A 179 3.78 -12.60 7.92
CA PHE A 179 4.66 -12.92 9.04
C PHE A 179 3.90 -12.84 10.37
N PRO A 180 4.34 -13.60 11.39
CA PRO A 180 3.69 -13.59 12.70
C PRO A 180 3.79 -12.23 13.38
N THR A 181 2.78 -11.88 14.16
CA THR A 181 2.78 -10.69 15.02
C THR A 181 2.67 -11.13 16.47
N GLY A 182 3.47 -10.49 17.31
CA GLY A 182 3.42 -10.72 18.74
C GLY A 182 4.37 -11.81 19.23
N ARG A 183 5.67 -11.59 19.03
CA ARG A 183 6.72 -12.43 19.59
C ARG A 183 6.83 -12.21 21.10
N GLN A 184 7.29 -13.24 21.82
CA GLN A 184 7.50 -13.25 23.29
C GLN A 184 6.22 -13.15 24.13
N GLY A 185 5.07 -13.54 23.57
CA GLY A 185 3.79 -13.55 24.30
C GLY A 185 3.12 -12.19 24.41
N GLU A 186 3.74 -11.13 23.90
CA GLU A 186 3.17 -9.79 23.82
C GLU A 186 2.54 -9.59 22.44
N ALA A 187 1.34 -9.04 22.36
CA ALA A 187 0.72 -8.69 21.09
C ALA A 187 1.43 -7.49 20.41
N LEU A 188 1.20 -7.32 19.10
CA LEU A 188 1.60 -6.10 18.40
C LEU A 188 0.64 -4.97 18.76
N GLY A 189 1.15 -3.87 19.34
CA GLY A 189 0.35 -2.69 19.66
C GLY A 189 1.06 -1.38 19.30
N PRO A 190 0.33 -0.26 19.21
CA PRO A 190 0.89 1.07 18.89
C PRO A 190 2.07 1.47 19.76
N ALA A 191 1.98 1.24 21.08
CA ALA A 191 3.03 1.59 22.03
C ALA A 191 4.33 0.81 21.77
N ARG A 192 4.22 -0.48 21.44
CA ARG A 192 5.36 -1.34 21.16
C ARG A 192 6.06 -0.95 19.84
N LEU A 193 5.28 -0.62 18.80
CA LEU A 193 5.81 -0.04 17.57
C LEU A 193 6.54 1.27 17.84
N ALA A 194 5.90 2.18 18.58
CA ALA A 194 6.50 3.47 18.91
C ALA A 194 7.84 3.32 19.65
N THR A 195 7.95 2.39 20.61
CA THR A 195 9.20 2.10 21.32
C THR A 195 10.28 1.61 20.36
N ALA A 196 9.98 0.61 19.51
CA ALA A 196 10.95 0.08 18.56
C ALA A 196 11.47 1.14 17.57
N PHE A 197 10.62 2.10 17.18
CA PHE A 197 11.03 3.22 16.32
C PHE A 197 11.79 4.31 17.08
N ALA A 198 11.49 4.54 18.36
CA ALA A 198 12.17 5.55 19.18
C ALA A 198 13.66 5.25 19.38
N ASP A 199 14.00 3.96 19.50
CA ASP A 199 15.39 3.48 19.64
C ASP A 199 16.25 3.80 18.40
N HIS A 200 15.63 4.14 17.27
CA HIS A 200 16.28 4.43 15.98
C HIS A 200 15.85 5.78 15.37
N HIS A 201 15.52 6.77 16.22
CA HIS A 201 14.89 8.04 15.81
C HIS A 201 15.74 8.91 14.86
N ASP A 202 17.06 8.77 14.83
CA ASP A 202 17.98 9.60 14.05
C ASP A 202 17.72 9.61 12.53
N ARG A 203 17.01 8.59 12.00
CA ARG A 203 16.68 8.45 10.58
C ARG A 203 15.19 8.47 10.26
N LEU A 204 14.38 8.92 11.22
CA LEU A 204 12.94 9.06 11.09
C LEU A 204 12.56 10.55 11.08
N PRO A 205 11.43 10.92 10.46
CA PRO A 205 10.90 12.27 10.62
C PRO A 205 10.71 12.62 12.11
N PRO A 206 11.02 13.88 12.51
CA PRO A 206 10.85 14.30 13.89
C PRO A 206 9.45 14.02 14.42
N GLY A 207 9.36 13.38 15.59
CA GLY A 207 8.09 13.07 16.23
C GLY A 207 7.33 11.86 15.65
N TYR A 208 7.86 11.16 14.64
CA TYR A 208 7.17 9.99 14.08
C TYR A 208 6.87 8.87 15.11
N PRO A 209 7.76 8.55 16.07
CA PRO A 209 7.42 7.61 17.14
C PRO A 209 6.23 8.06 18.01
N VAL A 210 6.03 9.37 18.19
CA VAL A 210 4.88 9.91 18.90
C VAL A 210 3.60 9.72 18.07
N LEU A 211 3.67 9.95 16.75
CA LEU A 211 2.57 9.70 15.83
C LEU A 211 2.17 8.22 15.81
N LEU A 212 3.10 7.28 15.91
CA LEU A 212 2.77 5.85 16.02
C LEU A 212 1.91 5.54 17.26
N ARG A 213 2.05 6.29 18.35
CA ARG A 213 1.22 6.10 19.56
C ARG A 213 -0.23 6.55 19.36
N THR A 214 -0.53 7.36 18.35
CA THR A 214 -1.90 7.82 18.07
C THR A 214 -2.70 6.79 17.27
N LEU A 215 -2.05 5.75 16.73
CA LEU A 215 -2.74 4.63 16.07
C LEU A 215 -3.72 3.97 17.04
N GLN A 216 -4.90 3.61 16.53
CA GLN A 216 -6.02 3.13 17.34
C GLN A 216 -6.35 1.65 17.13
N PHE A 217 -5.53 0.90 16.39
CA PHE A 217 -5.79 -0.51 16.16
C PHE A 217 -5.73 -1.32 17.46
N ALA A 218 -6.57 -2.36 17.55
CA ALA A 218 -6.55 -3.28 18.67
C ALA A 218 -5.36 -4.23 18.57
N ASP A 219 -4.69 -4.46 19.70
CA ASP A 219 -3.53 -5.34 19.84
C ASP A 219 -3.65 -6.63 19.00
N LEU A 220 -2.71 -6.81 18.08
CA LEU A 220 -2.72 -7.86 17.07
C LEU A 220 -1.79 -9.00 17.51
N ALA A 221 -2.39 -10.05 18.08
CA ALA A 221 -1.77 -11.36 18.24
C ALA A 221 -2.16 -12.26 17.06
N GLY A 222 -1.20 -12.73 16.26
CA GLY A 222 -1.47 -13.58 15.10
C GLY A 222 -0.51 -13.32 13.94
N PHE A 223 -1.02 -12.82 12.81
CA PHE A 223 -0.22 -12.57 11.61
C PHE A 223 -0.54 -11.21 11.00
N LEU A 224 0.43 -10.64 10.29
CA LEU A 224 0.24 -9.51 9.39
C LEU A 224 0.46 -10.01 7.96
N LYS A 225 -0.48 -9.73 7.06
CA LYS A 225 -0.36 -9.99 5.63
C LYS A 225 -0.41 -8.68 4.83
N GLY A 226 0.15 -8.72 3.64
CA GLY A 226 0.07 -7.62 2.68
C GLY A 226 0.67 -7.99 1.33
N PHE A 227 0.72 -7.00 0.45
CA PHE A 227 1.32 -7.11 -0.87
C PHE A 227 2.25 -5.92 -1.08
N ILE A 228 3.43 -6.16 -1.66
CA ILE A 228 4.33 -5.11 -2.09
C ILE A 228 4.08 -4.89 -3.58
N ASP A 229 3.72 -3.67 -4.00
CA ASP A 229 3.36 -3.39 -5.39
C ASP A 229 4.42 -3.86 -6.39
N LEU A 230 5.67 -3.51 -6.12
CA LEU A 230 6.79 -3.88 -6.97
C LEU A 230 8.05 -4.11 -6.14
N VAL A 231 8.65 -5.28 -6.34
CA VAL A 231 10.02 -5.56 -5.93
C VAL A 231 10.85 -5.76 -7.19
N PHE A 232 12.00 -5.12 -7.29
CA PHE A 232 12.87 -5.29 -8.45
C PHE A 232 14.34 -5.33 -8.07
N GLN A 233 15.15 -5.89 -8.96
CA GLN A 233 16.58 -5.91 -8.84
C GLN A 233 17.21 -4.94 -9.85
N TRP A 234 18.08 -4.06 -9.37
CA TRP A 234 18.90 -3.19 -10.20
C TRP A 234 20.33 -3.17 -9.70
N ARG A 235 21.30 -3.45 -10.59
CA ARG A 235 22.74 -3.52 -10.28
C ARG A 235 23.04 -4.32 -8.98
N GLN A 236 22.49 -5.53 -8.90
CA GLN A 236 22.66 -6.47 -7.76
C GLN A 236 22.05 -6.00 -6.42
N ARG A 237 21.25 -4.94 -6.43
CA ARG A 237 20.49 -4.47 -5.27
C ARG A 237 19.00 -4.65 -5.49
N TRP A 238 18.29 -4.96 -4.42
CA TRP A 238 16.85 -5.14 -4.37
C TRP A 238 16.18 -3.88 -3.83
N TYR A 239 15.11 -3.47 -4.48
CA TYR A 239 14.38 -2.26 -4.16
C TYR A 239 12.88 -2.56 -4.05
N ILE A 240 12.19 -1.70 -3.32
CA ILE A 240 10.73 -1.71 -3.20
C ILE A 240 10.20 -0.44 -3.85
N ILE A 241 9.12 -0.59 -4.62
CA ILE A 241 8.28 0.52 -5.05
C ILE A 241 6.87 0.31 -4.50
N ASP A 242 6.26 1.40 -4.08
CA ASP A 242 4.85 1.53 -3.79
C ASP A 242 4.28 2.69 -4.61
N TYR A 243 3.21 2.45 -5.35
CA TYR A 243 2.59 3.43 -6.23
C TYR A 243 1.51 4.22 -5.47
N LYS A 244 1.58 5.54 -5.54
CA LYS A 244 0.66 6.44 -4.85
C LYS A 244 -0.13 7.28 -5.85
N SER A 245 -1.45 7.17 -5.79
CA SER A 245 -2.37 7.84 -6.70
C SER A 245 -2.94 9.15 -6.14
N ASN A 246 -2.45 9.60 -4.98
CA ASN A 246 -2.92 10.76 -4.23
C ASN A 246 -2.95 12.05 -5.08
N LEU A 247 -4.00 12.83 -4.90
CA LEU A 247 -4.14 14.15 -5.48
C LEU A 247 -3.73 15.21 -4.44
N LEU A 248 -2.46 15.65 -4.49
CA LEU A 248 -1.91 16.67 -3.58
C LEU A 248 -2.16 18.09 -4.09
N GLY A 249 -2.40 18.24 -5.40
CA GLY A 249 -2.68 19.51 -6.05
C GLY A 249 -2.72 19.37 -7.56
N SER A 250 -2.72 20.50 -8.26
CA SER A 250 -2.92 20.54 -9.71
C SER A 250 -1.64 20.82 -10.50
N SER A 251 -0.52 21.09 -9.82
CA SER A 251 0.77 21.43 -10.43
C SER A 251 1.90 20.53 -9.91
N TYR A 252 3.00 20.42 -10.67
CA TYR A 252 4.18 19.67 -10.20
C TYR A 252 4.77 20.23 -8.91
N ALA A 253 4.60 21.53 -8.63
CA ALA A 253 5.00 22.16 -7.37
C ALA A 253 4.30 21.57 -6.14
N ASP A 254 3.09 21.03 -6.29
CA ASP A 254 2.34 20.37 -5.22
C ASP A 254 2.91 18.99 -4.86
N TYR A 255 3.82 18.47 -5.69
CA TYR A 255 4.45 17.15 -5.54
C TYR A 255 5.96 17.23 -5.30
N ASN A 256 6.50 18.41 -4.98
CA ASN A 256 7.92 18.54 -4.65
C ASN A 256 8.28 17.76 -3.38
N CYS A 257 9.57 17.44 -3.18
CA CYS A 257 10.03 16.63 -2.06
C CYS A 257 9.49 17.06 -0.69
N LYS A 258 9.42 18.37 -0.43
CA LYS A 258 8.91 18.92 0.85
C LYS A 258 7.41 18.71 1.00
N ARG A 259 6.65 18.79 -0.09
CA ARG A 259 5.19 18.53 -0.09
C ARG A 259 4.86 17.06 0.14
N LEU A 260 5.77 16.14 -0.16
CA LEU A 260 5.57 14.72 0.09
C LEU A 260 5.72 14.33 1.58
N GLU A 261 6.38 15.14 2.41
CA GLU A 261 6.63 14.82 3.83
C GLU A 261 5.32 14.65 4.63
N GLU A 262 4.35 15.55 4.42
CA GLU A 262 3.06 15.51 5.11
C GLU A 262 2.23 14.26 4.77
N PRO A 263 1.93 13.93 3.50
CA PRO A 263 1.20 12.70 3.18
C PRO A 263 1.97 11.44 3.61
N MET A 264 3.30 11.41 3.53
CA MET A 264 4.11 10.28 4.02
C MET A 264 3.92 10.01 5.51
N ALA A 265 3.83 11.07 6.32
CA ALA A 265 3.57 10.96 7.76
C ALA A 265 2.09 10.66 8.04
N ARG A 266 1.18 11.45 7.46
CA ARG A 266 -0.27 11.40 7.68
C ARG A 266 -0.86 10.02 7.38
N HIS A 267 -0.46 9.41 6.27
CA HIS A 267 -0.93 8.08 5.88
C HIS A 267 -0.08 6.94 6.45
N HIS A 268 0.89 7.24 7.32
CA HIS A 268 1.80 6.25 7.89
C HIS A 268 2.52 5.39 6.84
N TYR A 269 2.77 5.93 5.64
CA TYR A 269 3.59 5.27 4.61
C TYR A 269 5.00 4.98 5.12
N ILE A 270 5.46 5.72 6.13
CA ILE A 270 6.68 5.40 6.85
C ILE A 270 6.59 4.04 7.55
N LEU A 271 5.51 3.74 8.26
CA LEU A 271 5.32 2.42 8.88
C LEU A 271 5.19 1.34 7.79
N GLN A 272 4.46 1.64 6.72
CA GLN A 272 4.24 0.73 5.59
C GLN A 272 5.57 0.28 4.97
N TYR A 273 6.46 1.20 4.61
CA TYR A 273 7.71 0.82 3.96
C TYR A 273 8.64 0.04 4.88
N HIS A 274 8.59 0.25 6.20
CA HIS A 274 9.35 -0.56 7.16
C HIS A 274 8.80 -1.98 7.23
N ILE A 275 7.48 -2.14 7.24
CA ILE A 275 6.80 -3.46 7.17
C ILE A 275 7.20 -4.19 5.87
N TYR A 276 7.14 -3.50 4.72
CA TYR A 276 7.51 -4.08 3.42
C TYR A 276 9.01 -4.40 3.35
N THR A 277 9.85 -3.56 3.93
CA THR A 277 11.29 -3.81 4.01
C THR A 277 11.59 -5.04 4.87
N VAL A 278 10.91 -5.24 6.00
CA VAL A 278 11.03 -6.47 6.80
C VAL A 278 10.56 -7.68 6.00
N ALA A 279 9.43 -7.59 5.31
CA ALA A 279 8.92 -8.67 4.46
C ALA A 279 9.95 -9.08 3.39
N LEU A 280 10.50 -8.11 2.65
CA LEU A 280 11.50 -8.37 1.63
C LEU A 280 12.82 -8.87 2.23
N HIS A 281 13.27 -8.28 3.34
CA HIS A 281 14.48 -8.71 4.05
C HIS A 281 14.42 -10.20 4.39
N ARG A 282 13.29 -10.66 4.95
CA ARG A 282 13.07 -12.08 5.27
C ARG A 282 12.96 -12.94 4.01
N TYR A 283 12.23 -12.45 3.01
CA TYR A 283 12.07 -13.14 1.73
C TYR A 283 13.42 -13.44 1.06
N LEU A 284 14.32 -12.45 1.04
CA LEU A 284 15.66 -12.56 0.46
C LEU A 284 16.58 -13.41 1.33
N THR A 285 16.55 -13.23 2.66
CA THR A 285 17.34 -14.06 3.61
C THR A 285 17.05 -15.55 3.42
N ALA A 286 15.80 -15.92 3.14
CA ALA A 286 15.41 -17.31 2.95
C ALA A 286 15.81 -17.89 1.57
N ARG A 287 16.18 -17.07 0.59
CA ARG A 287 16.34 -17.49 -0.82
C ARG A 287 17.72 -17.21 -1.40
N LEU A 288 18.39 -16.17 -0.94
CA LEU A 288 19.69 -15.76 -1.46
C LEU A 288 20.79 -16.22 -0.51
N PRO A 289 21.71 -17.09 -0.97
CA PRO A 289 22.94 -17.39 -0.24
C PRO A 289 23.72 -16.11 0.05
N ASP A 290 24.36 -16.05 1.22
CA ASP A 290 25.20 -14.94 1.66
C ASP A 290 24.49 -13.56 1.63
N TYR A 291 23.17 -13.54 1.78
CA TYR A 291 22.40 -12.30 1.80
C TYR A 291 22.80 -11.40 2.97
N ASP A 292 23.33 -10.23 2.64
CA ASP A 292 23.56 -9.11 3.55
C ASP A 292 22.68 -7.90 3.19
N TYR A 293 21.96 -7.35 4.17
CA TYR A 293 21.07 -6.20 3.95
C TYR A 293 21.82 -4.96 3.48
N ARG A 294 23.01 -4.68 4.04
CA ARG A 294 23.79 -3.47 3.73
C ARG A 294 24.36 -3.51 2.32
N ARG A 295 24.62 -4.70 1.78
CA ARG A 295 25.11 -4.92 0.41
C ARG A 295 23.98 -5.00 -0.61
N HIS A 296 22.93 -5.76 -0.29
CA HIS A 296 21.93 -6.14 -1.29
C HIS A 296 20.65 -5.33 -1.24
N PHE A 297 20.29 -4.66 -0.14
CA PHE A 297 19.08 -3.84 -0.12
C PHE A 297 19.40 -2.41 -0.56
N GLY A 298 18.73 -1.95 -1.60
CA GLY A 298 18.98 -0.67 -2.26
C GLY A 298 18.16 0.49 -1.69
N GLY A 299 16.92 0.24 -1.27
CA GLY A 299 16.04 1.28 -0.74
C GLY A 299 14.58 1.05 -1.11
N VAL A 300 13.75 2.01 -0.73
CA VAL A 300 12.33 2.09 -1.06
C VAL A 300 12.05 3.37 -1.84
N PHE A 301 11.10 3.29 -2.75
CA PHE A 301 10.57 4.43 -3.49
C PHE A 301 9.05 4.47 -3.36
N TYR A 302 8.52 5.61 -2.94
CA TYR A 302 7.09 5.89 -2.93
C TYR A 302 6.82 6.87 -4.06
N LEU A 303 6.12 6.39 -5.08
CA LEU A 303 5.96 7.08 -6.35
C LEU A 303 4.58 7.73 -6.40
N PHE A 304 4.52 9.04 -6.14
CA PHE A 304 3.32 9.86 -6.29
C PHE A 304 3.11 10.17 -7.77
N LEU A 305 2.46 9.23 -8.45
CA LEU A 305 2.43 9.10 -9.92
C LEU A 305 2.01 10.37 -10.65
N ARG A 306 1.04 11.11 -10.09
CA ARG A 306 0.53 12.35 -10.69
C ARG A 306 1.61 13.43 -10.81
N GLY A 307 2.58 13.44 -9.92
CA GLY A 307 3.62 14.45 -9.82
C GLY A 307 4.96 14.11 -10.47
N MET A 308 5.07 12.94 -11.12
CA MET A 308 6.33 12.51 -11.74
C MET A 308 6.50 13.09 -13.14
N HIS A 309 7.72 13.52 -13.48
CA HIS A 309 8.08 14.01 -14.81
C HIS A 309 9.57 13.76 -15.11
N PRO A 310 9.93 13.30 -16.33
CA PRO A 310 11.32 12.98 -16.69
C PRO A 310 12.33 14.10 -16.44
N GLU A 311 11.98 15.34 -16.83
CA GLU A 311 12.85 16.51 -16.64
C GLU A 311 12.98 17.00 -15.19
N LEU A 312 12.02 16.68 -14.31
CA LEU A 312 12.10 17.02 -12.89
C LEU A 312 12.81 15.93 -12.09
N GLY A 313 12.85 14.70 -12.61
CA GLY A 313 13.47 13.55 -11.97
C GLY A 313 12.97 13.35 -10.53
N PRO A 314 13.86 13.08 -9.56
CA PRO A 314 13.45 12.80 -8.19
C PRO A 314 12.95 14.04 -7.43
N ALA A 315 13.03 15.24 -8.01
CA ALA A 315 12.62 16.48 -7.35
C ALA A 315 11.08 16.64 -7.26
N ALA A 316 10.33 15.84 -8.02
CA ALA A 316 8.86 15.85 -8.02
C ALA A 316 8.29 14.43 -8.09
N GLY A 317 7.34 14.14 -7.21
CA GLY A 317 6.58 12.88 -7.21
C GLY A 317 7.36 11.64 -6.74
N VAL A 318 8.63 11.77 -6.35
CA VAL A 318 9.46 10.66 -5.89
C VAL A 318 9.88 10.88 -4.44
N PHE A 319 9.42 10.01 -3.54
CA PHE A 319 10.01 9.89 -2.21
C PHE A 319 10.94 8.68 -2.18
N ALA A 320 12.17 8.86 -1.69
CA ALA A 320 13.16 7.79 -1.59
C ALA A 320 13.69 7.68 -0.16
N HIS A 321 13.81 6.47 0.37
CA HIS A 321 14.43 6.22 1.67
C HIS A 321 15.16 4.89 1.68
N ARG A 322 16.17 4.77 2.55
CA ARG A 322 16.82 3.50 2.84
C ARG A 322 16.80 3.29 4.35
N PRO A 323 15.88 2.45 4.87
CA PRO A 323 15.80 2.17 6.29
C PRO A 323 17.14 1.67 6.84
N PRO A 324 17.59 2.14 8.01
CA PRO A 324 18.79 1.60 8.62
C PRO A 324 18.63 0.12 8.97
N ALA A 325 19.66 -0.67 8.67
CA ALA A 325 19.66 -2.12 8.90
C ALA A 325 19.28 -2.50 10.33
N ALA A 326 19.80 -1.77 11.32
CA ALA A 326 19.55 -2.03 12.73
C ALA A 326 18.05 -1.94 13.09
N LEU A 327 17.33 -0.96 12.54
CA LEU A 327 15.88 -0.85 12.76
C LEU A 327 15.13 -2.02 12.08
N ILE A 328 15.51 -2.40 10.87
CA ILE A 328 14.89 -3.54 10.17
C ILE A 328 15.14 -4.85 10.92
N GLU A 329 16.35 -5.06 11.44
CA GLU A 329 16.69 -6.20 12.28
C GLU A 329 15.89 -6.20 13.59
N THR A 330 15.77 -5.06 14.28
CA THR A 330 14.92 -4.89 15.47
C THR A 330 13.46 -5.21 15.16
N LEU A 331 12.89 -4.62 14.10
CA LEU A 331 11.50 -4.88 13.72
C LEU A 331 11.28 -6.35 13.34
N SER A 332 12.19 -6.93 12.55
CA SER A 332 12.08 -8.33 12.12
C SER A 332 12.16 -9.28 13.32
N ARG A 333 13.11 -9.07 14.24
CA ARG A 333 13.35 -9.95 15.38
C ARG A 333 12.35 -9.75 16.51
N ASP A 334 12.06 -8.49 16.88
CA ASP A 334 11.38 -8.16 18.13
C ASP A 334 9.89 -7.86 17.94
N ILE A 335 9.45 -7.50 16.74
CA ILE A 335 8.06 -7.13 16.46
C ILE A 335 7.35 -8.18 15.59
N PHE A 336 7.97 -8.56 14.47
CA PHE A 336 7.37 -9.34 13.39
C PHE A 336 7.81 -10.81 13.32
N GLY A 337 8.52 -11.28 14.35
CA GLY A 337 8.73 -12.69 14.67
C GLY A 337 9.75 -13.42 13.84
#